data_AF-A0A9W4X3F2-F1
#
_entry.id   AF-A0A9W4X3F2-F1
#
_cell.length_a   1.000
_cell.length_b   1.000
_cell.length_c   1.000
_cell.angle_alpha   90.00
_cell.angle_beta   90.00
_cell.angle_gamma   90.00
#
_symmetry.space_group_name_H-M   'P 1'
#
loop_
_entity.id
_entity.type
_entity.pdbx_description
1 polymer ?
#
loop_
_entity_poly.entity_id
_entity_poly.type
_entity_poly.pdbx_seq_one_letter_code
_entity_poly.pdbx_strand_id
1 'polypeptide(L)'
;EKGAYDPETMIYTKQDIETIVEYAHHRGIRVIPEFDMPGHTFAISYSMPEIITCPDVQPNWNDFAAAPPSGQINPVLPATYEFLNNLIPEMTSWFPDKFYHAGGDEVVMNCWNSTESVIAYLKEHPDDTYESLLGMFINELHSLVRKSGKTPITWQEMIVEHNLTLPKDVVVQVWTTEDNIKKVTELGYRVITGSADYWYLDCGHGGWVGDNPNGNSWCDPFKHWQRIYSYNPTKGLKKEEAELVIGGEALLWSEQADPTNFESKLWPRASSAAEILWSGNYDESGNLRTTKEALPRLNDWRFRMVARGIKAEPLQPLWCVKNPGRCDMPH
;
A
#
# COMPACT_ATOMS: atom_id res chain seq x y z
N GLU A 1 -17.48 -11.20 9.71
CA GLU A 1 -17.49 -12.63 10.12
C GLU A 1 -17.27 -13.58 8.95
N LYS A 2 -18.18 -13.68 7.97
CA LYS A 2 -18.07 -14.69 6.89
C LYS A 2 -16.82 -14.62 5.99
N GLY A 3 -16.20 -13.45 5.85
CA GLY A 3 -14.97 -13.27 5.06
C GLY A 3 -13.67 -13.46 5.84
N ALA A 4 -13.73 -13.76 7.15
CA ALA A 4 -12.52 -14.04 7.94
C ALA A 4 -12.01 -15.46 7.65
N TYR A 5 -10.68 -15.65 7.65
CA TYR A 5 -10.08 -16.98 7.49
C TYR A 5 -10.46 -17.95 8.62
N ASP A 6 -10.55 -17.43 9.85
CA ASP A 6 -11.08 -18.14 11.01
C ASP A 6 -11.96 -17.18 11.82
N PRO A 7 -13.26 -17.47 11.98
CA PRO A 7 -14.20 -16.54 12.61
C PRO A 7 -14.04 -16.42 14.13
N GLU A 8 -13.21 -17.27 14.77
CA GLU A 8 -13.00 -17.23 16.22
C GLU A 8 -11.68 -16.55 16.59
N THR A 9 -10.65 -16.70 15.77
CA THR A 9 -9.27 -16.32 16.09
C THR A 9 -8.64 -15.32 15.11
N MET A 10 -9.26 -15.07 13.96
CA MET A 10 -8.75 -14.18 12.91
C MET A 10 -9.73 -13.04 12.60
N ILE A 11 -10.25 -12.39 13.64
CA ILE A 11 -11.07 -11.18 13.56
C ILE A 11 -10.46 -10.09 14.43
N TYR A 12 -10.31 -8.88 13.88
CA TYR A 12 -10.07 -7.69 14.68
C TYR A 12 -11.41 -7.07 15.09
N THR A 13 -11.75 -7.17 16.36
CA THR A 13 -12.92 -6.50 16.92
C THR A 13 -12.66 -5.01 17.09
N LYS A 14 -13.72 -4.21 17.30
CA LYS A 14 -13.57 -2.80 17.65
C LYS A 14 -12.64 -2.59 18.87
N GLN A 15 -12.72 -3.46 19.87
CA GLN A 15 -11.87 -3.37 21.06
C GLN A 15 -10.39 -3.66 20.75
N ASP A 16 -10.12 -4.57 19.82
CA ASP A 16 -8.75 -4.85 19.36
C ASP A 16 -8.19 -3.62 18.63
N ILE A 17 -8.98 -3.00 17.76
CA ILE A 17 -8.61 -1.77 17.06
C ILE A 17 -8.36 -0.63 18.05
N GLU A 18 -9.24 -0.42 19.03
CA GLU A 18 -9.03 0.57 20.10
C GLU A 18 -7.73 0.32 20.87
N THR A 19 -7.41 -0.95 21.15
CA THR A 19 -6.16 -1.34 21.82
C THR A 19 -4.93 -1.01 20.96
N ILE A 20 -4.99 -1.30 19.66
CA ILE A 20 -3.91 -0.99 18.69
C ILE A 20 -3.71 0.53 18.60
N VAL A 21 -4.81 1.29 18.43
CA VAL A 21 -4.80 2.75 18.36
C VAL A 21 -4.21 3.37 19.61
N GLU A 22 -4.65 2.94 20.79
CA GLU A 22 -4.16 3.46 22.08
C GLU A 22 -2.67 3.11 22.30
N TYR A 23 -2.27 1.89 21.95
CA TYR A 23 -0.88 1.48 22.05
C TYR A 23 0.05 2.29 21.14
N ALA A 24 -0.41 2.59 19.92
CA ALA A 24 0.27 3.45 18.96
C ALA A 24 0.30 4.92 19.45
N HIS A 25 -0.81 5.42 19.98
CA HIS A 25 -0.93 6.78 20.48
C HIS A 25 0.09 7.10 21.59
N HIS A 26 0.27 6.18 22.54
CA HIS A 26 1.30 6.29 23.59
C HIS A 26 2.74 6.39 23.06
N ARG A 27 2.96 6.11 21.77
CA ARG A 27 4.27 6.18 21.09
C ARG A 27 4.33 7.28 20.03
N GLY A 28 3.30 8.13 19.93
CA GLY A 28 3.21 9.14 18.89
C GLY A 28 3.05 8.55 17.48
N ILE A 29 2.53 7.32 17.37
CA ILE A 29 2.27 6.65 16.10
C ILE A 29 0.80 6.83 15.74
N ARG A 30 0.55 7.24 14.50
CA ARG A 30 -0.79 7.35 13.91
C ARG A 30 -1.17 6.02 13.28
N VAL A 31 -2.41 5.58 13.46
CA VAL A 31 -2.97 4.40 12.79
C VAL A 31 -3.95 4.88 11.74
N ILE A 32 -3.61 4.69 10.47
CA ILE A 32 -4.43 5.08 9.32
C ILE A 32 -4.99 3.79 8.74
N PRO A 33 -6.32 3.59 8.71
CA PRO A 33 -6.91 2.40 8.13
C PRO A 33 -6.88 2.47 6.60
N GLU A 34 -6.78 1.30 5.98
CA GLU A 34 -7.08 1.08 4.58
C GLU A 34 -8.23 0.07 4.44
N PHE A 35 -9.23 0.43 3.62
CA PHE A 35 -10.22 -0.51 3.11
C PHE A 35 -10.25 -0.32 1.60
N ASP A 36 -9.45 -1.12 0.90
CA ASP A 36 -9.26 -0.98 -0.53
C ASP A 36 -10.52 -1.36 -1.32
N MET A 37 -10.93 -0.44 -2.20
CA MET A 37 -12.10 -0.53 -3.07
C MET A 37 -11.87 0.31 -4.34
N PRO A 38 -12.43 -0.09 -5.50
CA PRO A 38 -13.31 -1.25 -5.72
C PRO A 38 -12.55 -2.55 -6.00
N GLY A 39 -11.23 -2.50 -6.22
CA GLY A 39 -10.37 -3.69 -6.33
C GLY A 39 -10.35 -4.52 -5.05
N HIS A 40 -9.67 -5.68 -5.08
CA HIS A 40 -9.30 -6.45 -3.88
C HIS A 40 -10.45 -6.78 -2.89
N THR A 41 -11.67 -6.96 -3.40
CA THR A 41 -12.90 -7.02 -2.57
C THR A 41 -13.58 -8.39 -2.57
N PHE A 42 -12.91 -9.44 -3.06
CA PHE A 42 -13.46 -10.79 -3.15
C PHE A 42 -14.11 -11.28 -1.85
N ALA A 43 -13.49 -11.02 -0.68
CA ALA A 43 -14.00 -11.52 0.60
C ALA A 43 -15.41 -11.02 0.97
N ILE A 44 -15.85 -9.89 0.41
CA ILE A 44 -17.21 -9.37 0.60
C ILE A 44 -18.26 -10.34 0.00
N SER A 45 -17.90 -11.09 -1.04
CA SER A 45 -18.79 -12.03 -1.75
C SER A 45 -19.34 -13.14 -0.85
N TYR A 46 -18.65 -13.50 0.24
CA TYR A 46 -19.14 -14.47 1.23
C TYR A 46 -20.40 -13.98 1.96
N SER A 47 -20.61 -12.67 2.02
CA SER A 47 -21.76 -12.06 2.71
C SER A 47 -22.72 -11.35 1.76
N MET A 48 -22.20 -10.69 0.73
CA MET A 48 -22.93 -9.87 -0.24
C MET A 48 -22.45 -10.22 -1.66
N PRO A 49 -22.70 -11.44 -2.15
CA PRO A 49 -22.25 -11.86 -3.48
C PRO A 49 -22.83 -11.00 -4.60
N GLU A 50 -24.00 -10.40 -4.40
CA GLU A 50 -24.69 -9.57 -5.38
C GLU A 50 -23.94 -8.29 -5.75
N ILE A 51 -23.08 -7.76 -4.87
CA ILE A 51 -22.31 -6.53 -5.13
C ILE A 51 -20.89 -6.80 -5.63
N ILE A 52 -20.50 -8.06 -5.85
CA ILE A 52 -19.17 -8.43 -6.33
C ILE A 52 -19.24 -8.95 -7.77
N THR A 53 -18.34 -8.44 -8.61
CA THR A 53 -18.13 -8.83 -10.00
C THR A 53 -16.94 -9.78 -10.10
N CYS A 54 -16.99 -10.69 -11.09
CA CYS A 54 -15.99 -11.73 -11.35
C CYS A 54 -15.42 -12.45 -10.09
N PRO A 55 -16.23 -12.86 -9.10
CA PRO A 55 -15.70 -13.51 -7.90
C PRO A 55 -15.09 -14.88 -8.25
N ASP A 56 -13.82 -15.07 -7.86
CA ASP A 56 -13.07 -16.33 -7.99
C ASP A 56 -13.15 -16.98 -9.37
N VAL A 57 -12.82 -16.23 -10.43
CA VAL A 57 -12.78 -16.79 -11.78
C VAL A 57 -11.61 -17.76 -11.89
N GLN A 58 -11.90 -19.02 -12.20
CA GLN A 58 -10.91 -20.08 -12.39
C GLN A 58 -11.09 -20.77 -13.75
N PRO A 59 -10.00 -21.25 -14.39
CA PRO A 59 -8.60 -21.12 -13.98
C PRO A 59 -7.96 -19.79 -14.40
N ASN A 60 -8.64 -18.98 -15.21
CA ASN A 60 -8.09 -17.79 -15.86
C ASN A 60 -8.20 -16.53 -14.99
N TRP A 61 -7.94 -16.63 -13.68
CA TRP A 61 -8.05 -15.49 -12.75
C TRP A 61 -7.20 -14.29 -13.20
N ASN A 62 -6.10 -14.56 -13.91
CA ASN A 62 -5.14 -13.57 -14.41
C ASN A 62 -5.71 -12.66 -15.51
N ASP A 63 -6.86 -13.01 -16.11
CA ASP A 63 -7.59 -12.12 -17.02
C ASP A 63 -8.50 -11.13 -16.26
N PHE A 64 -8.67 -11.31 -14.95
CA PHE A 64 -9.66 -10.61 -14.11
C PHE A 64 -9.07 -9.96 -12.85
N ALA A 65 -7.82 -10.31 -12.48
CA ALA A 65 -7.10 -9.75 -11.35
C ALA A 65 -5.58 -9.94 -11.52
N ALA A 66 -4.77 -9.11 -10.84
CA ALA A 66 -3.31 -9.26 -10.80
C ALA A 66 -2.86 -10.49 -9.99
N ALA A 67 -3.68 -10.93 -9.05
CA ALA A 67 -3.50 -12.11 -8.21
C ALA A 67 -4.85 -12.80 -7.93
N PRO A 68 -4.89 -14.12 -7.71
CA PRO A 68 -6.10 -14.80 -7.26
C PRO A 68 -6.36 -14.55 -5.76
N PRO A 69 -7.63 -14.60 -5.30
CA PRO A 69 -8.85 -14.72 -6.10
C PRO A 69 -9.23 -13.38 -6.76
N SER A 70 -9.84 -13.45 -7.95
CA SER A 70 -10.45 -12.27 -8.57
C SER A 70 -11.72 -11.85 -7.82
N GLY A 71 -12.05 -10.56 -7.89
CA GLY A 71 -13.30 -10.03 -7.34
C GLY A 71 -13.21 -8.53 -7.10
N GLN A 72 -14.16 -7.78 -7.67
CA GLN A 72 -14.22 -6.32 -7.54
C GLN A 72 -15.65 -5.85 -7.30
N ILE A 73 -15.83 -4.75 -6.59
CA ILE A 73 -17.16 -4.19 -6.36
C ILE A 73 -17.85 -3.82 -7.68
N ASN A 74 -19.15 -4.08 -7.75
CA ASN A 74 -20.02 -3.71 -8.84
C ASN A 74 -20.44 -2.24 -8.74
N PRO A 75 -20.00 -1.33 -9.64
CA PRO A 75 -20.20 0.10 -9.47
C PRO A 75 -21.60 0.58 -9.86
N VAL A 76 -22.46 -0.27 -10.43
CA VAL A 76 -23.76 0.16 -10.98
C VAL A 76 -24.97 -0.24 -10.12
N LEU A 77 -24.76 -0.99 -9.04
CA LEU A 77 -25.86 -1.49 -8.21
C LEU A 77 -26.17 -0.54 -7.05
N PRO A 78 -27.45 -0.21 -6.78
CA PRO A 78 -27.82 0.57 -5.59
C PRO A 78 -27.35 -0.06 -4.26
N ALA A 79 -27.38 -1.40 -4.17
CA ALA A 79 -26.91 -2.15 -3.00
C ALA A 79 -25.44 -1.89 -2.67
N THR A 80 -24.59 -1.62 -3.68
CA THR A 80 -23.19 -1.23 -3.49
C THR A 80 -23.10 0.05 -2.67
N TYR A 81 -23.90 1.05 -3.02
CA TYR A 81 -23.87 2.34 -2.35
C TYR A 81 -24.53 2.29 -0.97
N GLU A 82 -25.53 1.44 -0.77
CA GLU A 82 -26.06 1.15 0.57
C GLU A 82 -24.99 0.53 1.47
N PHE A 83 -24.22 -0.44 0.95
CA PHE A 83 -23.09 -1.03 1.65
C PHE A 83 -22.05 0.03 2.05
N LEU A 84 -21.63 0.90 1.12
CA LEU A 84 -20.67 1.97 1.43
C LEU A 84 -21.20 2.96 2.47
N ASN A 85 -22.48 3.35 2.38
CA ASN A 85 -23.10 4.29 3.33
C ASN A 85 -23.14 3.74 4.75
N ASN A 86 -23.14 2.42 4.93
CA ASN A 86 -23.06 1.78 6.24
C ASN A 86 -21.61 1.55 6.69
N LEU A 87 -20.77 0.98 5.80
CA LEU A 87 -19.41 0.58 6.13
C LEU A 87 -18.51 1.78 6.46
N ILE A 88 -18.49 2.81 5.60
CA ILE A 88 -17.50 3.88 5.72
C ILE A 88 -17.66 4.66 7.03
N PRO A 89 -18.86 5.15 7.42
CA PRO A 89 -19.02 5.81 8.72
C PRO A 89 -18.67 4.91 9.91
N GLU A 90 -18.97 3.61 9.85
CA GLU A 90 -18.62 2.68 10.92
C GLU A 90 -17.10 2.53 11.05
N MET A 91 -16.41 2.16 9.97
CA MET A 91 -14.96 1.93 10.00
C MET A 91 -14.21 3.21 10.34
N THR A 92 -14.60 4.34 9.75
CA THR A 92 -13.96 5.63 10.04
C THR A 92 -14.09 6.04 11.51
N SER A 93 -15.16 5.64 12.20
CA SER A 93 -15.37 5.95 13.63
C SER A 93 -14.41 5.21 14.57
N TRP A 94 -13.79 4.11 14.13
CA TRP A 94 -12.88 3.32 14.97
C TRP A 94 -11.46 3.89 15.00
N PHE A 95 -11.10 4.72 14.03
CA PHE A 95 -9.77 5.29 13.90
C PHE A 95 -9.81 6.80 14.12
N PRO A 96 -9.05 7.38 15.07
CA PRO A 96 -9.10 8.81 15.35
C PRO A 96 -8.34 9.68 14.34
N ASP A 97 -7.54 9.07 13.45
CA ASP A 97 -6.71 9.83 12.50
C ASP A 97 -7.55 10.61 11.48
N LYS A 98 -6.99 11.71 10.95
CA LYS A 98 -7.68 12.56 9.96
C LYS A 98 -7.65 11.97 8.56
N PHE A 99 -6.83 10.95 8.30
CA PHE A 99 -6.75 10.30 7.00
C PHE A 99 -7.45 8.95 7.02
N TYR A 100 -7.87 8.51 5.83
CA TYR A 100 -8.42 7.20 5.57
C TYR A 100 -7.97 6.78 4.17
N HIS A 101 -7.32 5.62 4.06
CA HIS A 101 -6.93 5.09 2.76
C HIS A 101 -8.12 4.36 2.15
N ALA A 102 -8.59 4.87 1.02
CA ALA A 102 -9.72 4.34 0.27
C ALA A 102 -9.30 3.34 -0.82
N GLY A 103 -7.98 3.10 -0.94
CA GLY A 103 -7.40 2.18 -1.91
C GLY A 103 -7.53 2.69 -3.34
N GLY A 104 -8.03 1.84 -4.23
CA GLY A 104 -8.24 2.11 -5.64
C GLY A 104 -7.10 1.66 -6.54
N ASP A 105 -6.32 0.65 -6.14
CA ASP A 105 -5.34 0.02 -7.01
C ASP A 105 -5.93 -1.11 -7.86
N GLU A 106 -5.24 -1.42 -8.95
CA GLU A 106 -5.41 -2.61 -9.79
C GLU A 106 -6.84 -2.94 -10.25
N VAL A 107 -7.65 -1.91 -10.56
CA VAL A 107 -9.01 -2.11 -11.07
C VAL A 107 -8.99 -2.71 -12.48
N VAL A 108 -9.35 -3.99 -12.61
CA VAL A 108 -9.36 -4.72 -13.89
C VAL A 108 -10.69 -4.56 -14.62
N MET A 109 -10.71 -3.78 -15.70
CA MET A 109 -11.93 -3.48 -16.47
C MET A 109 -12.60 -4.73 -17.08
N ASN A 110 -11.84 -5.79 -17.36
CA ASN A 110 -12.40 -7.04 -17.89
C ASN A 110 -13.38 -7.72 -16.92
N CYS A 111 -13.18 -7.53 -15.61
CA CYS A 111 -14.11 -7.99 -14.57
C CYS A 111 -15.51 -7.35 -14.73
N TRP A 112 -15.55 -6.04 -15.00
CA TRP A 112 -16.79 -5.32 -15.25
C TRP A 112 -17.36 -5.62 -16.64
N ASN A 113 -16.51 -5.73 -17.66
CA ASN A 113 -16.90 -6.06 -19.03
C ASN A 113 -17.50 -7.47 -19.19
N SER A 114 -17.30 -8.35 -18.21
CA SER A 114 -17.91 -9.69 -18.17
C SER A 114 -19.16 -9.77 -17.28
N THR A 115 -19.56 -8.67 -16.64
CA THR A 115 -20.68 -8.65 -15.70
C THR A 115 -21.96 -8.15 -16.36
N GLU A 116 -23.01 -8.98 -16.37
CA GLU A 116 -24.29 -8.70 -17.04
C GLU A 116 -24.93 -7.36 -16.61
N SER A 117 -24.93 -7.05 -15.31
CA SER A 117 -25.53 -5.80 -14.81
C SER A 117 -24.78 -4.56 -15.29
N VAL A 118 -23.44 -4.61 -15.35
CA VAL A 118 -22.62 -3.50 -15.83
C VAL A 118 -22.81 -3.31 -17.34
N ILE A 119 -22.82 -4.41 -18.09
CA ILE A 119 -23.10 -4.39 -19.54
C ILE A 119 -24.49 -3.82 -19.81
N ALA A 120 -25.51 -4.21 -19.03
CA ALA A 120 -26.86 -3.67 -19.16
C ALA A 120 -26.91 -2.18 -18.85
N TYR A 121 -26.26 -1.73 -17.76
CA TYR A 121 -26.18 -0.33 -17.39
C TYR A 121 -25.58 0.53 -18.51
N LEU A 122 -24.44 0.11 -19.09
CA LEU A 122 -23.78 0.85 -20.18
C LEU A 122 -24.57 0.84 -21.49
N LYS A 123 -25.44 -0.15 -21.72
CA LYS A 123 -26.39 -0.13 -22.85
C LYS A 123 -27.51 0.90 -22.66
N GLU A 124 -27.94 1.11 -21.42
CA GLU A 124 -28.97 2.09 -21.07
C GLU A 124 -28.40 3.51 -20.94
N HIS A 125 -27.10 3.64 -20.65
CA HIS A 125 -26.36 4.89 -20.48
C HIS A 125 -25.20 4.96 -21.49
N PRO A 126 -25.47 5.20 -22.79
CA PRO A 126 -24.46 5.10 -23.86
C PRO A 126 -23.35 6.15 -23.80
N ASP A 127 -23.51 7.20 -22.98
CA ASP A 127 -22.49 8.22 -22.75
C ASP A 127 -21.49 7.84 -21.63
N ASP A 128 -21.82 6.80 -20.84
CA ASP A 128 -20.95 6.32 -19.76
C ASP A 128 -19.91 5.31 -20.30
N THR A 129 -18.72 5.32 -19.72
CA THR A 129 -17.64 4.34 -19.93
C THR A 129 -17.25 3.66 -18.62
N TYR A 130 -16.45 2.59 -18.68
CA TYR A 130 -15.93 1.94 -17.47
C TYR A 130 -15.13 2.93 -16.58
N GLU A 131 -14.35 3.82 -17.17
CA GLU A 131 -13.63 4.87 -16.43
C GLU A 131 -14.59 5.87 -15.78
N SER A 132 -15.71 6.21 -16.42
CA SER A 132 -16.73 7.05 -15.80
C SER A 132 -17.42 6.36 -14.62
N LEU A 133 -17.65 5.04 -14.71
CA LEU A 133 -18.20 4.24 -13.61
C LEU A 133 -17.23 4.17 -12.42
N LEU A 134 -15.94 3.98 -12.70
CA LEU A 134 -14.89 4.06 -11.68
C LEU A 134 -14.84 5.44 -11.04
N GLY A 135 -14.88 6.51 -11.84
CA GLY A 135 -14.92 7.88 -11.34
C GLY A 135 -16.15 8.15 -10.46
N MET A 136 -17.32 7.66 -10.83
CA MET A 136 -18.54 7.74 -10.01
C MET A 136 -18.34 7.03 -8.66
N PHE A 137 -17.87 5.79 -8.68
CA PHE A 137 -17.64 4.99 -7.49
C PHE A 137 -16.65 5.67 -6.52
N ILE A 138 -15.48 6.08 -7.03
CA ILE A 138 -14.42 6.71 -6.25
C ILE A 138 -14.87 8.05 -5.68
N ASN A 139 -15.63 8.84 -6.45
CA ASN A 139 -16.16 10.11 -5.96
C ASN A 139 -17.16 9.92 -4.81
N GLU A 140 -18.03 8.91 -4.88
CA GLU A 140 -18.96 8.61 -3.79
C GLU A 140 -18.22 8.07 -2.55
N LEU A 141 -17.27 7.16 -2.73
CA LEU A 141 -16.42 6.66 -1.66
C LEU A 141 -15.68 7.80 -0.94
N HIS A 142 -14.99 8.67 -1.69
CA HIS A 142 -14.31 9.84 -1.14
C HIS A 142 -15.28 10.84 -0.50
N SER A 143 -16.51 10.96 -1.02
CA SER A 143 -17.57 11.79 -0.41
C SER A 143 -17.95 11.28 0.97
N LEU A 144 -18.09 9.97 1.16
CA LEU A 144 -18.38 9.34 2.45
C LEU A 144 -17.22 9.50 3.45
N VAL A 145 -15.98 9.36 2.99
CA VAL A 145 -14.79 9.65 3.79
C VAL A 145 -14.79 11.10 4.28
N ARG A 146 -15.07 12.07 3.39
CA ARG A 146 -15.19 13.49 3.73
C ARG A 146 -16.35 13.79 4.67
N LYS A 147 -17.53 13.19 4.45
CA LYS A 147 -18.70 13.30 5.36
C LYS A 147 -18.36 12.80 6.77
N SER A 148 -17.45 11.84 6.88
CA SER A 148 -16.93 11.30 8.15
C SER A 148 -15.81 12.16 8.76
N GLY A 149 -15.53 13.35 8.20
CA GLY A 149 -14.55 14.30 8.71
C GLY A 149 -13.09 13.94 8.40
N LYS A 150 -12.85 13.07 7.41
CA LYS A 150 -11.51 12.58 7.04
C LYS A 150 -11.08 13.01 5.64
N THR A 151 -9.78 12.95 5.40
CA THR A 151 -9.14 13.17 4.10
C THR A 151 -8.87 11.82 3.43
N PRO A 152 -9.35 11.59 2.21
CA PRO A 152 -9.06 10.36 1.48
C PRO A 152 -7.60 10.29 1.02
N ILE A 153 -7.02 9.11 1.14
CA ILE A 153 -5.81 8.69 0.43
C ILE A 153 -6.23 7.63 -0.60
N THR A 154 -5.65 7.66 -1.80
CA THR A 154 -5.90 6.66 -2.86
C THR A 154 -4.60 6.26 -3.52
N TRP A 155 -4.53 5.05 -4.07
CA TRP A 155 -3.39 4.64 -4.88
C TRP A 155 -3.32 5.41 -6.22
N GLN A 156 -2.15 5.40 -6.83
CA GLN A 156 -1.82 6.24 -7.99
C GLN A 156 -2.68 5.99 -9.24
N GLU A 157 -3.25 4.80 -9.39
CA GLU A 157 -3.95 4.29 -10.58
C GLU A 157 -5.04 5.25 -11.02
N MET A 158 -5.77 5.81 -10.05
CA MET A 158 -6.84 6.77 -10.30
C MET A 158 -6.35 7.96 -11.13
N ILE A 159 -5.13 8.44 -10.89
CA ILE A 159 -4.55 9.58 -11.60
C ILE A 159 -3.67 9.14 -12.78
N VAL A 160 -2.86 8.10 -12.58
CA VAL A 160 -1.79 7.72 -13.51
C VAL A 160 -2.34 6.90 -14.67
N GLU A 161 -3.26 5.97 -14.41
CA GLU A 161 -3.75 4.99 -15.39
C GLU A 161 -5.14 5.39 -15.90
N HIS A 162 -6.05 5.73 -14.99
CA HIS A 162 -7.43 6.06 -15.32
C HIS A 162 -7.66 7.55 -15.63
N ASN A 163 -6.64 8.39 -15.45
CA ASN A 163 -6.68 9.83 -15.73
C ASN A 163 -7.88 10.56 -15.09
N LEU A 164 -8.32 10.11 -13.90
CA LEU A 164 -9.39 10.76 -13.17
C LEU A 164 -8.92 12.10 -12.61
N THR A 165 -9.83 13.08 -12.61
CA THR A 165 -9.62 14.34 -11.91
C THR A 165 -10.30 14.28 -10.56
N LEU A 166 -9.49 14.17 -9.50
CA LEU A 166 -9.96 14.12 -8.13
C LEU A 166 -9.88 15.50 -7.46
N PRO A 167 -10.67 15.75 -6.40
CA PRO A 167 -10.50 16.91 -5.53
C PRO A 167 -9.06 17.03 -4.97
N LYS A 168 -8.53 18.26 -4.86
CA LYS A 168 -7.13 18.51 -4.47
C LYS A 168 -6.82 18.23 -3.00
N ASP A 169 -7.82 17.98 -2.17
CA ASP A 169 -7.62 17.48 -0.80
C ASP A 169 -7.14 16.02 -0.78
N VAL A 170 -7.41 15.24 -1.82
CA VAL A 170 -6.99 13.83 -1.91
C VAL A 170 -5.46 13.73 -1.88
N VAL A 171 -4.94 12.81 -1.08
CA VAL A 171 -3.52 12.41 -1.11
C VAL A 171 -3.38 11.18 -2.00
N VAL A 172 -2.34 11.13 -2.82
CA VAL A 172 -2.09 10.02 -3.74
C VAL A 172 -0.88 9.25 -3.26
N GLN A 173 -1.02 7.93 -3.08
CA GLN A 173 0.07 7.04 -2.73
C GLN A 173 0.68 6.45 -4.01
N VAL A 174 1.94 6.80 -4.28
CA VAL A 174 2.67 6.41 -5.50
C VAL A 174 3.64 5.29 -5.17
N TRP A 175 3.44 4.13 -5.80
CA TRP A 175 4.15 2.90 -5.49
C TRP A 175 5.04 2.38 -6.62
N THR A 176 5.07 3.01 -7.80
CA THR A 176 5.93 2.57 -8.90
C THR A 176 7.20 3.43 -9.05
N THR A 177 7.18 4.45 -9.90
CA THR A 177 8.39 5.18 -10.36
C THR A 177 8.41 6.64 -9.92
N GLU A 178 9.60 7.25 -9.91
CA GLU A 178 9.77 8.68 -9.65
C GLU A 178 9.07 9.55 -10.71
N ASP A 179 8.95 9.06 -11.95
CA ASP A 179 8.20 9.75 -13.01
C ASP A 179 6.70 9.87 -12.67
N ASN A 180 6.13 8.87 -11.99
CA ASN A 180 4.75 8.94 -11.53
C ASN A 180 4.59 9.91 -10.34
N ILE A 181 5.59 10.01 -9.46
CA ILE A 181 5.61 11.06 -8.42
C ILE A 181 5.57 12.44 -9.09
N LYS A 182 6.39 12.64 -10.12
CA LYS A 182 6.40 13.89 -10.89
C LYS A 182 5.05 14.15 -11.57
N LYS A 183 4.48 13.16 -12.27
CA LYS A 183 3.16 13.29 -12.92
C LYS A 183 2.08 13.73 -11.94
N VAL A 184 2.03 13.11 -10.76
CA VAL A 184 1.01 13.40 -9.74
C VAL A 184 1.23 14.77 -9.09
N THR A 185 2.48 15.13 -8.78
CA THR A 185 2.82 16.44 -8.19
C THR A 185 2.68 17.60 -9.19
N GLU A 186 2.95 17.40 -10.47
CA GLU A 186 2.68 18.39 -11.54
C GLU A 186 1.18 18.73 -11.67
N LEU A 187 0.32 17.77 -11.33
CA LEU A 187 -1.13 17.99 -11.24
C LEU A 187 -1.56 18.63 -9.91
N GLY A 188 -0.63 18.91 -8.99
CA GLY A 188 -0.88 19.62 -7.73
C GLY A 188 -1.44 18.76 -6.61
N TYR A 189 -1.31 17.42 -6.66
CA TYR A 189 -1.70 16.55 -5.56
C TYR A 189 -0.55 16.34 -4.58
N ARG A 190 -0.90 16.13 -3.30
CA ARG A 190 0.05 15.67 -2.28
C ARG A 190 0.34 14.19 -2.48
N VAL A 191 1.61 13.81 -2.28
CA VAL A 191 2.09 12.45 -2.52
C VAL A 191 2.67 11.82 -1.27
N ILE A 192 2.29 10.57 -1.02
CA ILE A 192 3.04 9.62 -0.19
C ILE A 192 3.73 8.66 -1.16
N THR A 193 5.02 8.39 -0.97
CA THR A 193 5.77 7.49 -1.86
C THR A 193 6.12 6.16 -1.19
N GLY A 194 5.99 5.07 -1.95
CA GLY A 194 6.36 3.72 -1.54
C GLY A 194 6.89 2.93 -2.73
N SER A 195 7.87 3.44 -3.48
CA SER A 195 8.33 2.81 -4.73
C SER A 195 8.70 1.33 -4.59
N ALA A 196 8.13 0.46 -5.42
CA ALA A 196 8.39 -0.97 -5.48
C ALA A 196 9.83 -1.33 -5.79
N ASP A 197 10.53 -0.45 -6.51
CA ASP A 197 11.95 -0.61 -6.79
C ASP A 197 12.84 -0.44 -5.55
N TYR A 198 12.31 0.09 -4.45
CA TYR A 198 13.08 0.47 -3.27
C TYR A 198 12.46 0.03 -1.95
N TRP A 199 11.18 0.28 -1.71
CA TRP A 199 10.52 0.24 -0.40
C TRP A 199 9.44 -0.84 -0.25
N TYR A 200 9.28 -1.75 -1.23
CA TYR A 200 8.53 -2.99 -1.02
C TYR A 200 9.40 -4.02 -0.30
N LEU A 201 8.91 -4.49 0.85
CA LEU A 201 9.63 -5.36 1.77
C LEU A 201 9.35 -6.86 1.53
N ASP A 202 8.32 -7.18 0.74
CA ASP A 202 7.86 -8.52 0.39
C ASP A 202 8.58 -9.15 -0.82
N CYS A 203 9.19 -8.33 -1.71
CA CYS A 203 9.90 -8.80 -2.91
C CYS A 203 11.10 -9.73 -2.60
N GLY A 204 11.50 -10.56 -3.56
CA GLY A 204 12.70 -11.39 -3.45
C GLY A 204 12.51 -12.73 -2.73
N HIS A 205 11.27 -13.17 -2.55
CA HIS A 205 10.92 -14.43 -1.89
C HIS A 205 10.37 -15.50 -2.86
N GLY A 206 10.47 -15.27 -4.17
CA GLY A 206 9.87 -16.12 -5.19
C GLY A 206 8.38 -15.84 -5.39
N GLY A 207 7.76 -16.58 -6.31
CA GLY A 207 6.32 -16.57 -6.52
C GLY A 207 5.60 -17.47 -5.52
N TRP A 208 4.39 -17.09 -5.12
CA TRP A 208 3.55 -17.89 -4.21
C TRP A 208 2.45 -18.69 -4.94
N VAL A 209 2.15 -18.34 -6.20
CA VAL A 209 1.20 -19.07 -7.04
C VAL A 209 1.72 -20.48 -7.31
N GLY A 210 0.85 -21.48 -7.13
CA GLY A 210 1.18 -22.89 -7.29
C GLY A 210 1.48 -23.31 -8.74
N ASP A 211 2.02 -24.53 -8.89
CA ASP A 211 2.38 -25.14 -10.18
C ASP A 211 3.31 -24.27 -11.07
N ASN A 212 4.14 -23.44 -10.44
CA ASN A 212 5.09 -22.58 -11.13
C ASN A 212 6.49 -22.66 -10.50
N PRO A 213 7.29 -23.69 -10.81
CA PRO A 213 8.60 -23.90 -10.20
C PRO A 213 9.63 -22.80 -10.53
N ASN A 214 9.38 -22.00 -11.56
CA ASN A 214 10.20 -20.85 -11.94
C ASN A 214 9.53 -19.51 -11.56
N GLY A 215 8.47 -19.57 -10.75
CA GLY A 215 7.72 -18.40 -10.32
C GLY A 215 8.59 -17.48 -9.48
N ASN A 216 8.54 -16.20 -9.76
CA ASN A 216 9.23 -15.18 -9.00
C ASN A 216 8.26 -14.11 -8.51
N SER A 217 8.67 -13.32 -7.51
CA SER A 217 7.90 -12.12 -7.15
C SER A 217 7.99 -11.12 -8.30
N TRP A 218 6.89 -10.44 -8.60
CA TRP A 218 6.80 -9.48 -9.69
C TRP A 218 7.74 -8.27 -9.48
N CYS A 219 8.06 -7.96 -8.22
CA CYS A 219 8.86 -6.80 -7.82
C CYS A 219 10.31 -7.16 -7.45
N ASP A 220 10.82 -8.30 -7.91
CA ASP A 220 12.20 -8.71 -7.68
C ASP A 220 13.25 -7.67 -8.12
N PRO A 221 14.47 -7.67 -7.54
CA PRO A 221 14.99 -8.57 -6.50
C PRO A 221 14.57 -8.15 -5.09
N PHE A 222 14.99 -8.92 -4.07
CA PHE A 222 14.92 -8.52 -2.66
C PHE A 222 15.52 -7.13 -2.42
N LYS A 223 14.77 -6.24 -1.75
CA LYS A 223 15.25 -4.90 -1.42
C LYS A 223 16.02 -4.94 -0.11
N HIS A 224 17.33 -5.15 -0.19
CA HIS A 224 18.21 -5.07 0.99
C HIS A 224 18.32 -3.63 1.50
N TRP A 225 18.78 -3.45 2.75
CA TRP A 225 18.82 -2.14 3.43
C TRP A 225 19.52 -1.03 2.63
N GLN A 226 20.62 -1.34 1.92
CA GLN A 226 21.32 -0.34 1.08
C GLN A 226 20.46 0.14 -0.08
N ARG A 227 19.63 -0.73 -0.68
CA ARG A 227 18.71 -0.36 -1.76
C ARG A 227 17.65 0.58 -1.20
N ILE A 228 17.00 0.20 -0.10
CA ILE A 228 16.01 1.04 0.61
C ILE A 228 16.60 2.43 0.96
N TYR A 229 17.81 2.46 1.51
CA TYR A 229 18.47 3.70 1.92
C TYR A 229 18.89 4.59 0.73
N SER A 230 19.11 4.00 -0.44
CA SER A 230 19.53 4.74 -1.63
C SER A 230 18.41 5.53 -2.32
N TYR A 231 17.16 5.32 -1.91
CA TYR A 231 16.02 5.93 -2.56
C TYR A 231 15.89 7.42 -2.24
N ASN A 232 15.85 8.26 -3.28
CA ASN A 232 15.59 9.69 -3.15
C ASN A 232 14.20 10.04 -3.74
N PRO A 233 13.18 10.21 -2.90
CA PRO A 233 11.80 10.40 -3.36
C PRO A 233 11.54 11.73 -4.06
N THR A 234 12.44 12.70 -3.93
CA THR A 234 12.30 14.03 -4.55
C THR A 234 13.28 14.25 -5.71
N LYS A 235 13.95 13.19 -6.16
CA LYS A 235 14.90 13.25 -7.27
C LYS A 235 14.21 13.71 -8.55
N GLY A 236 14.74 14.77 -9.17
CA GLY A 236 14.25 15.27 -10.46
C GLY A 236 12.97 16.12 -10.38
N LEU A 237 12.46 16.38 -9.17
CA LEU A 237 11.34 17.29 -8.93
C LEU A 237 11.82 18.74 -8.85
N LYS A 238 10.97 19.67 -9.30
CA LYS A 238 11.11 21.10 -8.97
C LYS A 238 10.87 21.31 -7.47
N LYS A 239 11.27 22.46 -6.95
CA LYS A 239 11.09 22.78 -5.52
C LYS A 239 9.62 22.69 -5.10
N GLU A 240 8.72 23.25 -5.91
CA GLU A 240 7.28 23.29 -5.64
C GLU A 240 6.64 21.89 -5.71
N GLU A 241 7.15 21.03 -6.60
CA GLU A 241 6.74 19.63 -6.71
C GLU A 241 7.24 18.81 -5.51
N ALA A 242 8.49 19.03 -5.08
CA ALA A 242 9.07 18.37 -3.92
C ALA A 242 8.35 18.72 -2.61
N GLU A 243 7.80 19.94 -2.48
CA GLU A 243 6.98 20.37 -1.34
C GLU A 243 5.63 19.60 -1.26
N LEU A 244 5.17 19.01 -2.37
CA LEU A 244 3.97 18.17 -2.39
C LEU A 244 4.24 16.71 -1.97
N VAL A 245 5.50 16.28 -1.90
CA VAL A 245 5.86 14.97 -1.34
C VAL A 245 5.85 15.08 0.18
N ILE A 246 4.77 14.61 0.81
CA ILE A 246 4.51 14.80 2.24
C ILE A 246 5.07 13.67 3.12
N GLY A 247 5.66 12.64 2.52
CA GLY A 247 6.26 11.52 3.23
C GLY A 247 6.34 10.27 2.36
N GLY A 248 6.45 9.12 3.02
CA GLY A 248 6.51 7.84 2.34
C GLY A 248 6.29 6.66 3.27
N GLU A 249 6.19 5.48 2.68
CA GLU A 249 5.86 4.24 3.36
C GLU A 249 6.71 3.08 2.83
N ALA A 250 7.25 2.27 3.75
CA ALA A 250 7.85 0.99 3.41
C ALA A 250 6.77 -0.08 3.53
N LEU A 251 6.41 -0.67 2.39
CA LEU A 251 5.24 -1.51 2.21
C LEU A 251 5.59 -2.97 2.46
N LEU A 252 4.77 -3.68 3.22
CA LEU A 252 4.88 -5.13 3.39
C LEU A 252 3.57 -5.78 3.00
N TRP A 253 3.46 -6.19 1.74
CA TRP A 253 2.38 -7.07 1.32
C TRP A 253 2.55 -8.45 1.96
N SER A 254 1.42 -9.13 2.18
CA SER A 254 1.34 -10.23 3.15
C SER A 254 0.97 -11.59 2.54
N GLU A 255 1.09 -11.78 1.22
CA GLU A 255 0.87 -13.07 0.57
C GLU A 255 1.81 -14.16 1.11
N GLN A 256 3.00 -13.75 1.56
CA GLN A 256 3.97 -14.62 2.23
C GLN A 256 4.45 -14.03 3.57
N ALA A 257 3.62 -13.23 4.25
CA ALA A 257 3.94 -12.67 5.55
C ALA A 257 2.85 -12.92 6.59
N ASP A 258 3.26 -13.31 7.79
CA ASP A 258 2.36 -13.61 8.91
C ASP A 258 3.09 -13.37 10.26
N PRO A 259 2.47 -13.64 11.42
CA PRO A 259 3.11 -13.47 12.74
C PRO A 259 4.46 -14.20 12.91
N THR A 260 4.77 -15.19 12.08
CA THR A 260 6.02 -15.96 12.19
C THR A 260 7.22 -15.23 11.59
N ASN A 261 7.01 -14.36 10.60
CA ASN A 261 8.11 -13.76 9.83
C ASN A 261 8.03 -12.24 9.64
N PHE A 262 6.89 -11.58 9.94
CA PHE A 262 6.70 -10.15 9.62
C PHE A 262 7.76 -9.25 10.25
N GLU A 263 8.18 -9.51 11.50
CA GLU A 263 9.21 -8.71 12.16
C GLU A 263 10.56 -8.75 11.43
N SER A 264 10.93 -9.92 10.91
CA SER A 264 12.18 -10.10 10.17
C SER A 264 12.11 -9.50 8.77
N LYS A 265 10.92 -9.47 8.16
CA LYS A 265 10.70 -8.77 6.89
C LYS A 265 10.73 -7.25 7.08
N LEU A 266 10.15 -6.72 8.16
CA LEU A 266 10.16 -5.29 8.45
C LEU A 266 11.54 -4.80 8.89
N TRP A 267 12.14 -5.46 9.87
CA TRP A 267 13.27 -4.91 10.63
C TRP A 267 14.58 -5.65 10.33
N PRO A 268 15.69 -4.92 10.11
CA PRO A 268 15.86 -3.48 10.30
C PRO A 268 15.65 -2.66 9.01
N ARG A 269 15.23 -3.29 7.91
CA ARG A 269 15.09 -2.66 6.57
C ARG A 269 14.23 -1.39 6.58
N ALA A 270 13.08 -1.41 7.22
CA ALA A 270 12.21 -0.23 7.35
C ALA A 270 12.88 0.94 8.11
N SER A 271 13.89 0.68 8.95
CA SER A 271 14.67 1.76 9.59
C SER A 271 15.52 2.55 8.60
N SER A 272 15.90 1.95 7.47
CA SER A 272 16.57 2.68 6.39
C SER A 272 15.64 3.71 5.78
N ALA A 273 14.40 3.35 5.43
CA ALA A 273 13.40 4.30 4.93
C ALA A 273 13.07 5.37 5.99
N ALA A 274 12.97 4.99 7.26
CA ALA A 274 12.71 5.93 8.35
C ALA A 274 13.77 7.04 8.44
N GLU A 275 15.06 6.72 8.26
CA GLU A 275 16.10 7.75 8.32
C GLU A 275 16.05 8.73 7.14
N ILE A 276 15.73 8.23 5.94
CA ILE A 276 15.49 9.03 4.72
C ILE A 276 14.34 10.01 4.97
N LEU A 277 13.22 9.53 5.50
CA LEU A 277 12.04 10.35 5.76
C LEU A 277 12.21 11.31 6.94
N TRP A 278 13.03 10.95 7.93
CA TRP A 278 13.25 11.76 9.14
C TRP A 278 14.28 12.87 8.96
N SER A 279 15.41 12.54 8.33
CA SER A 279 16.59 13.41 8.29
C SER A 279 17.11 13.69 6.90
N GLY A 280 16.43 13.19 5.86
CA GLY A 280 16.80 13.38 4.47
C GLY A 280 18.02 12.57 4.03
N ASN A 281 18.26 12.61 2.72
CA ASN A 281 19.34 11.88 2.07
C ASN A 281 20.62 12.68 1.93
N TYR A 282 20.65 13.89 2.47
CA TYR A 282 21.77 14.80 2.34
C TYR A 282 22.41 15.05 3.72
N ASP A 283 23.72 15.15 3.74
CA ASP A 283 24.45 15.63 4.91
C ASP A 283 24.33 17.16 5.06
N GLU A 284 24.87 17.71 6.14
CA GLU A 284 24.87 19.16 6.40
C GLU A 284 25.63 19.97 5.33
N SER A 285 26.51 19.32 4.57
CA SER A 285 27.28 19.91 3.48
C SER A 285 26.59 19.80 2.12
N GLY A 286 25.39 19.21 2.06
CA GLY A 286 24.62 19.02 0.84
C GLY A 286 25.07 17.84 -0.02
N ASN A 287 25.93 16.95 0.48
CA ASN A 287 26.31 15.73 -0.23
C ASN A 287 25.30 14.61 0.03
N LEU A 288 25.08 13.76 -0.96
CA LEU A 288 24.25 12.58 -0.77
C LEU A 288 24.91 11.64 0.26
N ARG A 289 24.16 11.27 1.30
CA ARG A 289 24.60 10.33 2.32
C ARG A 289 24.92 8.99 1.67
N THR A 290 26.04 8.43 2.10
CA THR A 290 26.48 7.14 1.58
C THR A 290 26.01 6.01 2.48
N THR A 291 25.76 4.84 1.89
CA THR A 291 25.42 3.64 2.67
C THR A 291 26.54 3.26 3.63
N LYS A 292 27.80 3.58 3.31
CA LYS A 292 28.97 3.34 4.17
C LYS A 292 28.82 3.95 5.56
N GLU A 293 28.28 5.17 5.67
CA GLU A 293 28.10 5.87 6.94
C GLU A 293 26.85 5.42 7.71
N ALA A 294 25.87 4.83 7.01
CA ALA A 294 24.66 4.31 7.59
C ALA A 294 24.85 2.92 8.24
N LEU A 295 25.69 2.07 7.64
CA LEU A 295 25.84 0.66 8.06
C LEU A 295 26.21 0.48 9.55
N PRO A 296 27.19 1.18 10.14
CA PRO A 296 27.53 0.99 11.55
C PRO A 296 26.36 1.34 12.49
N ARG A 297 25.62 2.42 12.18
CA ARG A 297 24.46 2.87 12.96
C ARG A 297 23.28 1.91 12.83
N LEU A 298 23.03 1.41 11.63
CA LEU A 298 21.97 0.44 11.38
C LEU A 298 22.27 -0.91 12.07
N ASN A 299 23.53 -1.34 12.11
CA ASN A 299 23.95 -2.51 12.89
C ASN A 299 23.66 -2.32 14.39
N ASP A 300 24.10 -1.22 15.00
CA ASP A 300 23.81 -0.90 16.41
C ASP A 300 22.29 -0.87 16.68
N TRP A 301 21.53 -0.22 15.80
CA TRP A 301 20.07 -0.15 15.88
C TRP A 301 19.42 -1.54 15.85
N ARG A 302 19.87 -2.42 14.94
CA ARG A 302 19.40 -3.80 14.86
C ARG A 302 19.65 -4.57 16.17
N PHE A 303 20.83 -4.42 16.79
CA PHE A 303 21.09 -5.07 18.09
C PHE A 303 20.19 -4.52 19.21
N ARG A 304 19.90 -3.21 19.21
CA ARG A 304 18.95 -2.61 20.15
C ARG A 304 17.53 -3.14 19.96
N MET A 305 17.08 -3.34 18.72
CA MET A 305 15.79 -3.96 18.42
C MET A 305 15.70 -5.38 18.99
N VAL A 306 16.71 -6.21 18.73
CA VAL A 306 16.78 -7.58 19.25
C VAL A 306 16.82 -7.60 20.77
N ALA A 307 17.58 -6.70 21.41
CA ALA A 307 17.61 -6.59 22.87
C ALA A 307 16.24 -6.20 23.48
N ARG A 308 15.33 -5.64 22.68
CA ARG A 308 13.95 -5.29 23.06
C ARG A 308 12.93 -6.36 22.68
N GLY A 309 13.37 -7.50 22.16
CA GLY A 309 12.50 -8.62 21.78
C GLY A 309 11.99 -8.61 20.33
N ILE A 310 12.40 -7.64 19.52
CA ILE A 310 12.01 -7.57 18.10
C ILE A 310 12.87 -8.55 17.29
N LYS A 311 12.25 -9.42 16.49
CA LYS A 311 12.96 -10.41 15.66
C LYS A 311 13.54 -9.81 14.37
N ALA A 312 14.40 -8.81 14.50
CA ALA A 312 15.06 -8.15 13.37
C ALA A 312 16.11 -9.05 12.69
N GLU A 313 16.12 -9.08 11.35
CA GLU A 313 17.07 -9.86 10.56
C GLU A 313 18.53 -9.36 10.74
N PRO A 314 19.54 -10.24 10.67
CA PRO A 314 20.94 -9.82 10.65
C PRO A 314 21.32 -9.20 9.30
N LEU A 315 22.10 -8.12 9.31
CA LEU A 315 22.54 -7.45 8.08
C LEU A 315 23.84 -8.00 7.51
N GLN A 316 24.72 -8.48 8.39
CA GLN A 316 26.07 -8.94 8.06
C GLN A 316 26.51 -10.02 9.05
N PRO A 317 27.53 -10.85 8.69
CA PRO A 317 28.22 -11.68 9.67
C PRO A 317 28.71 -10.85 10.86
N LEU A 318 28.64 -11.43 12.07
CA LEU A 318 29.06 -10.74 13.30
C LEU A 318 30.53 -10.25 13.26
N TRP A 319 31.38 -10.92 12.48
CA TRP A 319 32.76 -10.47 12.26
C TRP A 319 32.81 -9.09 11.60
N CYS A 320 31.96 -8.82 10.60
CA CYS A 320 31.89 -7.53 9.92
C CYS A 320 31.47 -6.41 10.87
N VAL A 321 30.48 -6.69 11.73
CA VAL A 321 30.03 -5.75 12.78
C VAL A 321 31.18 -5.40 13.72
N LYS A 322 31.98 -6.39 14.13
CA LYS A 322 33.13 -6.20 15.04
C LYS A 322 34.36 -5.61 14.35
N ASN A 323 34.39 -5.58 13.01
CA ASN A 323 35.50 -5.08 12.21
C ASN A 323 35.00 -4.13 11.12
N PRO A 324 34.51 -2.92 11.47
CA PRO A 324 33.92 -1.99 10.53
C PRO A 324 34.82 -1.70 9.32
N GLY A 325 34.23 -1.67 8.12
CA GLY A 325 34.93 -1.44 6.85
C GLY A 325 35.72 -2.62 6.29
N ARG A 326 35.87 -3.73 7.04
CA ARG A 326 36.60 -4.92 6.55
C ARG A 326 35.77 -5.84 5.65
N CYS A 327 34.48 -5.58 5.52
CA CYS A 327 33.56 -6.30 4.65
C CYS A 327 33.01 -5.42 3.52
N ASP A 328 33.59 -4.24 3.31
CA ASP A 328 33.22 -3.36 2.21
C ASP A 328 33.71 -3.99 0.90
N MET A 329 32.92 -3.90 -0.16
CA MET A 329 33.34 -4.33 -1.49
C MET A 329 34.52 -3.46 -1.97
N PRO A 330 35.52 -4.03 -2.65
CA PRO A 330 36.53 -3.23 -3.32
C PRO A 330 35.85 -2.39 -4.41
N HIS A 331 36.12 -1.08 -4.41
CA HIS A 331 35.66 -0.15 -5.45
C HIS A 331 36.66 -0.07 -6.59
#